data_AF-A0A8X7BPC7-F1
#
_entry.id   AF-A0A8X7BPC7-F1
#
_cell.length_a   1.000
_cell.length_b   1.000
_cell.length_c   1.000
_cell.angle_alpha   90.00
_cell.angle_beta   90.00
_cell.angle_gamma   90.00
#
_symmetry.space_group_name_H-M   'P 1'
#
loop_
_entity.id
_entity.type
_entity.pdbx_description
1 polymer ?
#
loop_
_entity_poly.entity_id
_entity_poly.type
_entity_poly.pdbx_seq_one_letter_code
_entity_poly.pdbx_strand_id
1 'polypeptide(L)'
;MIFVSGTFGVVVSNITLLSESNRSDYALQGEHASLHCHYHTAPDETVSSVRWEWKHRGSEERVEVYVWRPNRRPVAKGIFFGRTDVSNTDPSVIIIRQAHMDMEGKYRCVVQTNEMASYTEFQLIVIVDACQENVWKTHLDMDSCTDTILMHCVGLFPKPSASCGVFNEDTRNYLTSVPFDRIVTLRNSTYEITLTNRYVIRDWTSYTNISFKCFFVIDGTSWRRGITYKLFGGT
;
A
#
# COMPACT_ATOMS: atom_id res chain seq x y z
N MET A 1 -21.26 -26.62 -40.12
CA MET A 1 -20.28 -26.18 -39.12
C MET A 1 -20.33 -24.66 -39.11
N ILE A 2 -21.03 -24.07 -38.13
CA ILE A 2 -21.18 -22.61 -38.03
C ILE A 2 -19.93 -22.14 -37.29
N PHE A 3 -19.04 -21.44 -37.99
CA PHE A 3 -17.98 -20.69 -37.34
C PHE A 3 -18.64 -19.49 -36.63
N VAL A 4 -18.76 -19.57 -35.31
CA VAL A 4 -19.04 -18.40 -34.50
C VAL A 4 -17.75 -17.59 -34.51
N SER A 5 -17.64 -16.64 -35.45
CA SER A 5 -16.62 -15.60 -35.41
C SER A 5 -16.94 -14.72 -34.20
N GLY A 6 -16.35 -15.05 -33.05
CA GLY A 6 -16.34 -14.14 -31.91
C GLY A 6 -15.57 -12.89 -32.33
N THR A 7 -16.28 -11.77 -32.52
CA THR A 7 -15.68 -10.45 -32.64
C THR A 7 -14.94 -10.17 -31.33
N PHE A 8 -13.62 -10.34 -31.33
CA PHE A 8 -12.76 -9.91 -30.24
C PHE A 8 -12.67 -8.39 -30.28
N GLY A 9 -13.59 -7.69 -29.62
CA GLY A 9 -13.46 -6.24 -29.45
C GLY A 9 -12.50 -5.86 -28.33
N VAL A 10 -12.47 -4.59 -27.91
CA VAL A 10 -11.50 -4.12 -26.91
C VAL A 10 -11.50 -4.93 -25.61
N VAL A 11 -10.31 -5.33 -25.15
CA VAL A 11 -10.09 -6.01 -23.88
C VAL A 11 -9.05 -5.26 -23.07
N VAL A 12 -9.40 -4.86 -21.85
CA VAL A 12 -8.44 -4.31 -20.88
C VAL A 12 -7.96 -5.45 -19.99
N SER A 13 -6.69 -5.82 -20.11
CA SER A 13 -6.13 -7.03 -19.48
C SER A 13 -5.81 -6.81 -18.01
N ASN A 14 -5.01 -5.79 -17.68
CA ASN A 14 -4.64 -5.44 -16.33
C ASN A 14 -4.21 -3.98 -16.20
N ILE A 15 -4.11 -3.52 -14.96
CA ILE A 15 -3.47 -2.26 -14.61
C ILE A 15 -2.24 -2.57 -13.75
N THR A 16 -1.12 -1.91 -14.03
CA THR A 16 0.11 -2.05 -13.24
C THR A 16 0.59 -0.70 -12.71
N LEU A 17 1.01 -0.69 -11.46
CA LEU A 17 1.76 0.41 -10.86
C LEU A 17 3.26 0.20 -11.10
N LEU A 18 3.97 1.28 -11.40
CA LEU A 18 5.42 1.35 -11.34
C LEU A 18 5.81 2.60 -10.54
N SER A 19 6.22 2.41 -9.29
CA SER A 19 6.76 3.49 -8.46
C SER A 19 8.24 3.75 -8.77
N GLU A 20 8.73 4.93 -8.39
CA GLU A 20 10.14 5.34 -8.51
C GLU A 20 11.10 4.35 -7.84
N SER A 21 10.69 3.77 -6.71
CA SER A 21 11.45 2.73 -6.00
C SER A 21 11.27 1.32 -6.60
N ASN A 22 10.77 1.21 -7.83
CA ASN A 22 10.57 -0.05 -8.56
C ASN A 22 9.63 -1.06 -7.87
N ARG A 23 8.63 -0.55 -7.15
CA ARG A 23 7.55 -1.36 -6.55
C ARG A 23 6.28 -1.28 -7.38
N SER A 24 5.51 -2.36 -7.38
CA SER A 24 4.28 -2.52 -8.18
C SER A 24 3.01 -2.72 -7.36
N ASP A 25 3.13 -2.87 -6.05
CA ASP A 25 2.06 -3.14 -5.10
C ASP A 25 1.67 -1.90 -4.27
N TYR A 26 2.58 -0.93 -4.10
CA TYR A 26 2.32 0.37 -3.49
C TYR A 26 3.28 1.46 -3.97
N ALA A 27 2.89 2.72 -3.71
CA ALA A 27 3.77 3.89 -3.81
C ALA A 27 3.94 4.53 -2.42
N LEU A 28 5.09 5.14 -2.12
CA LEU A 28 5.21 5.97 -0.93
C LEU A 28 4.68 7.38 -1.23
N GLN A 29 4.12 8.00 -0.19
CA GLN A 29 3.77 9.42 -0.20
C GLN A 29 4.95 10.26 -0.70
N GLY A 30 4.72 11.06 -1.74
CA GLY A 30 5.71 11.94 -2.31
C GLY A 30 6.48 11.38 -3.51
N GLU A 31 6.49 10.07 -3.73
CA GLU A 31 7.25 9.45 -4.83
C GLU A 31 6.63 9.74 -6.20
N HIS A 32 7.49 9.70 -7.22
CA HIS A 32 7.03 9.56 -8.59
C HIS A 32 6.47 8.16 -8.82
N ALA A 33 5.44 8.04 -9.65
CA ALA A 33 4.88 6.76 -10.03
C ALA A 33 4.22 6.83 -11.41
N SER A 34 3.89 5.67 -11.96
CA SER A 34 3.05 5.58 -13.16
C SER A 34 2.05 4.46 -13.05
N LEU A 35 0.84 4.70 -13.57
CA LEU A 35 -0.21 3.69 -13.74
C LEU A 35 -0.29 3.36 -15.22
N HIS A 36 -0.18 2.07 -15.55
CA HIS A 36 -0.25 1.57 -16.91
C HIS A 36 -1.52 0.75 -17.04
N CYS A 37 -2.34 1.09 -18.03
CA CYS A 37 -3.53 0.35 -18.40
C CYS A 37 -3.22 -0.44 -19.66
N HIS A 38 -3.09 -1.75 -19.51
CA HIS A 38 -2.78 -2.64 -20.62
C HIS A 38 -4.08 -3.08 -21.28
N TYR A 39 -4.19 -2.87 -22.58
CA TYR A 39 -5.35 -3.27 -23.36
C TYR A 39 -4.95 -3.66 -24.78
N HIS A 40 -5.83 -4.44 -25.40
CA HIS A 40 -5.73 -4.85 -26.79
C HIS A 40 -7.04 -4.49 -27.51
N THR A 41 -6.93 -3.99 -28.73
CA THR A 41 -8.08 -3.69 -29.60
C THR A 41 -8.10 -4.65 -30.79
N ALA A 42 -9.29 -4.84 -31.36
CA ALA A 42 -9.41 -5.44 -32.69
C ALA A 42 -8.64 -4.61 -33.74
N PRO A 43 -8.18 -5.19 -34.85
CA PRO A 43 -7.48 -4.46 -35.91
C PRO A 43 -8.29 -3.31 -36.53
N ASP A 44 -9.61 -3.41 -36.51
CA ASP A 44 -10.57 -2.45 -37.07
C ASP A 44 -11.14 -1.47 -36.02
N GLU A 45 -10.84 -1.68 -34.73
CA GLU A 45 -11.26 -0.78 -33.67
C GLU A 45 -10.22 0.33 -33.42
N THR A 46 -10.72 1.55 -33.29
CA THR A 46 -9.93 2.73 -32.94
C THR A 46 -10.31 3.23 -31.56
N VAL A 47 -9.31 3.45 -30.70
CA VAL A 47 -9.53 3.99 -29.35
C VAL A 47 -9.99 5.43 -29.44
N SER A 48 -11.20 5.70 -28.94
CA SER A 48 -11.81 7.03 -28.91
C SER A 48 -11.59 7.75 -27.59
N SER A 49 -11.43 7.01 -26.48
CA SER A 49 -11.00 7.58 -25.19
C SER A 49 -10.47 6.54 -24.21
N VAL A 50 -9.60 6.98 -23.30
CA VAL A 50 -9.22 6.23 -22.10
C VAL A 50 -9.57 7.09 -20.88
N ARG A 51 -10.45 6.58 -20.02
CA ARG A 51 -10.96 7.28 -18.84
C ARG A 51 -10.57 6.51 -17.59
N TRP A 52 -10.19 7.23 -16.54
CA TRP A 52 -9.94 6.65 -15.24
C TRP A 52 -10.96 7.13 -14.25
N GLU A 53 -11.60 6.16 -13.61
CA GLU A 53 -12.59 6.38 -12.55
C GLU A 53 -12.01 5.91 -11.23
N TRP A 54 -12.14 6.72 -10.20
CA TRP A 54 -11.68 6.43 -8.85
C TRP A 54 -12.88 6.28 -7.92
N LYS A 55 -12.79 5.29 -7.02
CA LYS A 55 -13.72 5.03 -5.94
C LYS A 55 -12.96 5.16 -4.62
N HIS A 56 -13.31 6.18 -3.83
CA HIS A 56 -12.80 6.35 -2.48
C HIS A 56 -13.22 5.18 -1.59
N ARG A 57 -12.37 4.79 -0.65
CA ARG A 57 -12.67 3.73 0.32
C ARG A 57 -13.92 4.08 1.14
N GLY A 58 -14.90 3.18 1.14
CA GLY A 58 -16.17 3.36 1.87
C GLY A 58 -17.19 4.28 1.20
N SER A 59 -16.90 4.84 0.02
CA SER A 59 -17.91 5.45 -0.85
C SER A 59 -18.41 4.43 -1.87
N GLU A 60 -19.65 4.57 -2.33
CA GLU A 60 -20.17 3.81 -3.50
C GLU A 60 -20.00 4.56 -4.82
N GLU A 61 -19.72 5.86 -4.76
CA GLU A 61 -19.61 6.73 -5.93
C GLU A 61 -18.27 6.54 -6.66
N ARG A 62 -18.32 6.55 -7.99
CA ARG A 62 -17.14 6.60 -8.86
C ARG A 62 -17.05 7.98 -9.49
N VAL A 63 -15.85 8.56 -9.44
CA VAL A 63 -15.58 9.88 -9.99
C VAL A 63 -14.51 9.78 -11.07
N GLU A 64 -14.73 10.41 -12.22
CA GLU A 64 -13.71 10.51 -13.26
C GLU A 64 -12.56 11.41 -12.79
N VAL A 65 -11.34 10.86 -12.76
CA VAL A 65 -10.12 11.54 -12.30
C VAL A 65 -9.10 11.78 -13.41
N TYR A 66 -9.23 11.10 -14.54
CA TYR A 66 -8.40 11.32 -15.72
C TYR A 66 -9.16 11.00 -17.00
N VAL A 67 -8.91 11.76 -18.05
CA VAL A 67 -9.38 11.44 -19.40
C VAL A 67 -8.35 11.79 -20.45
N TRP A 68 -8.05 10.81 -21.30
CA TRP A 68 -7.32 10.96 -22.53
C TRP A 68 -8.28 10.83 -23.72
N ARG A 69 -8.06 11.64 -24.76
CA ARG A 69 -8.75 11.55 -26.05
C ARG A 69 -7.77 11.84 -27.19
N PRO A 70 -7.93 11.23 -28.38
CA PRO A 70 -7.10 11.53 -29.53
C PRO A 70 -7.07 13.03 -29.86
N ASN A 71 -5.91 13.54 -30.23
CA ASN A 71 -5.69 14.94 -30.64
C ASN A 71 -6.09 15.99 -29.59
N ARG A 72 -6.22 15.60 -28.32
CA ARG A 72 -6.48 16.51 -27.20
C ARG A 72 -5.45 16.27 -26.10
N ARG A 73 -5.08 17.34 -25.39
CA ARG A 73 -4.30 17.18 -24.17
C ARG A 73 -5.14 16.42 -23.13
N PRO A 74 -4.55 15.45 -22.43
CA PRO A 74 -5.23 14.79 -21.32
C PRO A 74 -5.68 15.78 -20.26
N VAL A 75 -6.74 15.42 -19.55
CA VAL A 75 -7.31 16.24 -18.47
C VAL A 75 -7.30 15.43 -17.19
N ALA A 76 -6.58 15.94 -16.19
CA ALA A 76 -6.60 15.44 -14.83
C ALA A 76 -7.63 16.19 -13.97
N LYS A 77 -8.37 15.48 -13.12
CA LYS A 77 -9.44 16.00 -12.27
C LYS A 77 -9.29 15.48 -10.84
N GLY A 78 -9.93 16.17 -9.89
CA GLY A 78 -9.98 15.75 -8.49
C GLY A 78 -8.60 15.46 -7.92
N ILE A 79 -8.42 14.26 -7.36
CA ILE A 79 -7.17 13.81 -6.73
C ILE A 79 -5.95 13.78 -7.67
N PHE A 80 -6.14 13.78 -8.99
CA PHE A 80 -5.04 13.84 -9.96
C PHE A 80 -4.71 15.26 -10.42
N PHE A 81 -5.57 16.25 -10.14
CA PHE A 81 -5.34 17.63 -10.55
C PHE A 81 -4.04 18.18 -9.93
N GLY A 82 -3.14 18.69 -10.78
CA GLY A 82 -1.85 19.22 -10.35
C GLY A 82 -0.82 18.17 -9.92
N ARG A 83 -1.18 16.88 -9.88
CA ARG A 83 -0.31 15.79 -9.41
C ARG A 83 0.08 14.80 -10.51
N THR A 84 -0.52 14.89 -11.69
CA THR A 84 -0.18 14.06 -12.85
C THR A 84 0.42 14.89 -13.98
N ASP A 85 1.22 14.24 -14.82
CA ASP A 85 1.79 14.86 -16.01
C ASP A 85 0.86 14.75 -17.20
N VAL A 86 0.05 15.79 -17.42
CA VAL A 86 -0.84 15.92 -18.58
C VAL A 86 -0.10 16.24 -19.90
N SER A 87 1.22 16.38 -19.88
CA SER A 87 2.01 16.49 -21.11
C SER A 87 2.26 15.12 -21.76
N ASN A 88 2.15 14.03 -20.99
CA ASN A 88 2.23 12.68 -21.53
C ASN A 88 1.00 12.36 -22.39
N THR A 89 1.19 12.13 -23.68
CA THR A 89 0.11 11.83 -24.62
C THR A 89 -0.11 10.33 -24.84
N ASP A 90 0.60 9.45 -24.14
CA ASP A 90 0.34 8.01 -24.19
C ASP A 90 -1.04 7.72 -23.56
N PRO A 91 -2.01 7.14 -24.30
CA PRO A 91 -3.34 6.82 -23.78
C PRO A 91 -3.32 5.79 -22.63
N SER A 92 -2.30 4.94 -22.58
CA SER A 92 -2.22 3.81 -21.66
C SER A 92 -1.53 4.18 -20.35
N VAL A 93 -0.89 5.35 -20.25
CA VAL A 93 -0.01 5.67 -19.11
C VAL A 93 -0.41 6.99 -18.45
N ILE A 94 -0.64 6.92 -17.14
CA ILE A 94 -0.70 8.10 -16.26
C ILE A 94 0.62 8.21 -15.52
N ILE A 95 1.31 9.34 -15.67
CA ILE A 95 2.49 9.67 -14.87
C ILE A 95 2.05 10.50 -13.67
N ILE A 96 2.29 9.99 -12.47
CA ILE A 96 2.06 10.66 -11.19
C ILE A 96 3.38 11.31 -10.77
N ARG A 97 3.37 12.64 -10.63
CA ARG A 97 4.55 13.43 -10.21
C ARG A 97 4.82 13.35 -8.72
N GLN A 98 3.76 13.20 -7.94
CA GLN A 98 3.85 13.13 -6.48
C GLN A 98 2.67 12.33 -5.95
N ALA A 99 2.91 11.06 -5.64
CA ALA A 99 1.91 10.19 -5.03
C ALA A 99 1.43 10.80 -3.71
N HIS A 100 0.12 10.70 -3.46
CA HIS A 100 -0.51 11.28 -2.28
C HIS A 100 -1.47 10.28 -1.65
N MET A 101 -1.59 10.27 -0.33
CA MET A 101 -2.45 9.35 0.41
C MET A 101 -3.92 9.44 -0.04
N ASP A 102 -4.39 10.62 -0.46
CA ASP A 102 -5.74 10.82 -1.00
C ASP A 102 -5.97 10.11 -2.35
N MET A 103 -4.90 9.66 -3.02
CA MET A 103 -4.99 8.82 -4.21
C MET A 103 -5.23 7.34 -3.87
N GLU A 104 -5.16 6.94 -2.60
CA GLU A 104 -5.52 5.58 -2.21
C GLU A 104 -6.97 5.28 -2.63
N GLY A 105 -7.19 4.08 -3.15
CA GLY A 105 -8.53 3.65 -3.54
C GLY A 105 -8.54 2.75 -4.77
N LYS A 106 -9.77 2.44 -5.20
CA LYS A 106 -10.01 1.53 -6.31
C LYS A 106 -10.17 2.32 -7.61
N TYR A 107 -9.33 2.01 -8.58
CA TYR A 107 -9.33 2.60 -9.89
C TYR A 107 -9.94 1.66 -10.91
N ARG A 108 -10.56 2.25 -11.92
CA ARG A 108 -11.02 1.57 -13.11
C ARG A 108 -10.46 2.30 -14.33
N CYS A 109 -9.71 1.60 -15.16
CA CYS A 109 -9.34 2.09 -16.48
C CYS A 109 -10.42 1.63 -17.46
N VAL A 110 -11.14 2.58 -18.06
CA VAL A 110 -12.16 2.34 -19.07
C VAL A 110 -11.60 2.75 -20.42
N VAL A 111 -11.46 1.78 -21.32
CA VAL A 111 -11.03 2.00 -22.70
C VAL A 111 -12.26 1.91 -23.59
N GLN A 112 -12.52 2.97 -24.33
CA GLN A 112 -13.64 3.09 -25.27
C GLN A 112 -13.08 3.12 -26.68
N THR A 113 -13.63 2.29 -27.56
CA THR A 113 -13.40 2.31 -29.01
C THR A 113 -14.62 2.88 -29.74
N ASN A 114 -14.60 2.91 -31.07
CA ASN A 114 -15.76 3.27 -31.89
C ASN A 114 -16.93 2.27 -31.74
N GLU A 115 -16.66 1.02 -31.37
CA GLU A 115 -17.68 -0.03 -31.28
C GLU A 115 -18.09 -0.33 -29.84
N MET A 116 -17.12 -0.46 -28.92
CA MET A 116 -17.41 -0.95 -27.57
C MET A 116 -16.50 -0.36 -26.49
N ALA A 117 -16.81 -0.71 -25.24
CA ALA A 117 -16.05 -0.30 -24.07
C ALA A 117 -15.66 -1.54 -23.26
N SER A 118 -14.47 -1.50 -22.68
CA SER A 118 -14.01 -2.51 -21.73
C SER A 118 -13.26 -1.84 -20.59
N TYR A 119 -13.17 -2.52 -19.46
CA TYR A 119 -12.50 -2.00 -18.28
C TYR A 119 -11.90 -3.10 -17.43
N THR A 120 -10.93 -2.72 -16.63
CA THR A 120 -10.43 -3.53 -15.52
C THR A 120 -10.25 -2.66 -14.27
N GLU A 121 -10.07 -3.29 -13.12
CA GLU A 121 -9.95 -2.60 -11.84
C GLU A 121 -8.61 -2.89 -11.16
N PHE A 122 -8.15 -1.93 -10.37
CA PHE A 122 -6.91 -2.00 -9.61
C PHE A 122 -7.03 -1.22 -8.31
N GLN A 123 -6.40 -1.71 -7.24
CA GLN A 123 -6.33 -1.00 -5.97
C GLN A 123 -4.97 -0.30 -5.88
N LEU A 124 -4.97 1.03 -5.87
CA LEU A 124 -3.76 1.79 -5.58
C LEU A 124 -3.64 1.96 -4.07
N ILE A 125 -2.52 1.50 -3.52
CA ILE A 125 -2.14 1.72 -2.13
C ILE A 125 -1.04 2.77 -2.10
N VAL A 126 -1.26 3.84 -1.34
CA VAL A 126 -0.24 4.86 -1.06
C VAL A 126 0.09 4.82 0.42
N ILE A 127 1.37 4.71 0.76
CA ILE A 127 1.84 4.57 2.14
C ILE A 127 2.54 5.85 2.59
N VAL A 128 2.11 6.39 3.73
CA VAL A 128 2.85 7.42 4.47
C VAL A 128 3.73 6.70 5.48
N ASP A 129 5.02 6.52 5.18
CA ASP A 129 5.94 5.76 6.04
C ASP A 129 6.48 6.62 7.19
N ALA A 130 5.82 6.52 8.36
CA ALA A 130 6.22 7.23 9.57
C ALA A 130 6.88 6.34 10.64
N CYS A 131 6.75 5.01 10.53
CA CYS A 131 7.19 4.08 11.58
C CYS A 131 8.59 3.51 11.28
N GLN A 132 9.58 4.40 11.25
CA GLN A 132 10.99 4.02 11.09
C GLN A 132 11.59 3.47 12.39
N GLU A 133 12.85 3.01 12.38
CA GLU A 133 13.49 2.39 13.54
C GLU A 133 13.55 3.31 14.78
N ASN A 134 13.66 4.61 14.58
CA ASN A 134 13.73 5.62 15.65
C ASN A 134 12.46 5.75 16.50
N VAL A 135 11.34 5.16 16.08
CA VAL A 135 10.09 5.15 16.86
C VAL A 135 10.12 4.12 17.99
N TRP A 136 11.13 3.25 18.02
CA TRP A 136 11.33 2.22 19.03
C TRP A 136 12.30 2.68 20.12
N LYS A 137 11.99 2.34 21.37
CA LYS A 137 12.87 2.50 22.53
C LYS A 137 12.89 1.20 23.30
N THR A 138 14.08 0.70 23.57
CA THR A 138 14.29 -0.49 24.40
C THR A 138 15.14 -0.13 25.61
N HIS A 139 14.84 -0.73 26.75
CA HIS A 139 15.56 -0.51 27.99
C HIS A 139 15.64 -1.80 28.78
N LEU A 140 16.87 -2.25 29.03
CA LEU A 140 17.17 -3.35 29.93
C LEU A 140 17.54 -2.80 31.30
N ASP A 141 16.72 -3.11 32.29
CA ASP A 141 17.00 -2.86 33.70
C ASP A 141 17.65 -4.12 34.29
N MET A 142 18.94 -4.01 34.62
CA MET A 142 19.73 -5.10 35.18
C MET A 142 19.44 -5.37 36.66
N ASP A 143 18.93 -4.37 37.41
CA ASP A 143 18.62 -4.53 38.83
C ASP A 143 17.31 -5.32 39.00
N SER A 144 16.32 -5.03 38.16
CA SER A 144 15.04 -5.74 38.14
C SER A 144 14.96 -6.87 37.10
N CYS A 145 16.05 -7.15 36.38
CA CYS A 145 16.14 -8.12 35.28
C CYS A 145 14.94 -8.04 34.32
N THR A 146 14.61 -6.81 33.91
CA THR A 146 13.41 -6.51 33.16
C THR A 146 13.76 -5.77 31.87
N ASP A 147 13.24 -6.25 30.74
CA ASP A 147 13.22 -5.49 29.51
C ASP A 147 11.92 -4.71 29.35
N THR A 148 12.05 -3.44 28.96
CA THR A 148 10.93 -2.59 28.55
C THR A 148 11.09 -2.21 27.09
N ILE A 149 10.04 -2.41 26.31
CA ILE A 149 9.98 -2.08 24.89
C ILE A 149 8.84 -1.12 24.68
N LEU A 150 9.15 0.06 24.15
CA LEU A 150 8.19 1.10 23.84
C LEU A 150 8.26 1.45 22.36
N MET A 151 7.12 1.76 21.80
CA MET A 151 6.99 2.25 20.43
C MET A 151 5.93 3.34 20.39
N HIS A 152 6.27 4.45 19.73
CA HIS A 152 5.34 5.54 19.48
C HIS A 152 5.54 6.05 18.06
N CYS A 153 4.64 5.66 17.17
CA CYS A 153 4.65 6.07 15.78
C CYS A 153 3.45 7.00 15.50
N VAL A 154 3.71 8.12 14.84
CA VAL A 154 2.69 9.14 14.53
C VAL A 154 2.76 9.45 13.04
N GLY A 155 1.63 9.30 12.34
CA GLY A 155 1.54 9.70 10.93
C GLY A 155 1.55 8.56 9.92
N LEU A 156 1.41 7.30 10.35
CA LEU A 156 1.38 6.17 9.42
C LEU A 156 0.05 6.13 8.65
N PHE A 157 0.09 5.78 7.37
CA PHE A 157 -1.11 5.46 6.59
C PHE A 157 -0.76 4.42 5.52
N PRO A 158 -1.65 3.48 5.15
CA PRO A 158 -2.96 3.18 5.76
C PRO A 158 -2.85 2.57 7.18
N LYS A 159 -3.98 2.13 7.75
CA LYS A 159 -4.00 1.41 9.03
C LYS A 159 -3.19 0.11 8.90
N PRO A 160 -2.18 -0.13 9.74
CA PRO A 160 -1.41 -1.36 9.66
C PRO A 160 -2.06 -2.50 10.43
N SER A 161 -1.64 -3.71 10.04
CA SER A 161 -1.76 -4.94 10.83
C SER A 161 -0.43 -5.19 11.55
N ALA A 162 -0.47 -5.84 12.71
CA ALA A 162 0.72 -6.17 13.49
C ALA A 162 0.84 -7.67 13.75
N SER A 163 2.08 -8.16 13.66
CA SER A 163 2.50 -9.45 14.20
C SER A 163 3.60 -9.18 15.22
N CYS A 164 3.23 -9.15 16.50
CA CYS A 164 4.11 -8.78 17.59
C CYS A 164 4.02 -9.80 18.72
N GLY A 165 5.16 -10.09 19.35
CA GLY A 165 5.21 -11.01 20.48
C GLY A 165 6.59 -11.55 20.76
N VAL A 166 6.68 -12.38 21.80
CA VAL A 166 7.91 -13.10 22.12
C VAL A 166 8.04 -14.28 21.19
N PHE A 167 9.17 -14.37 20.51
CA PHE A 167 9.49 -15.38 19.53
C PHE A 167 10.62 -16.26 20.07
N ASN A 168 10.42 -17.57 20.01
CA ASN A 168 11.46 -18.53 20.31
C ASN A 168 12.26 -18.82 19.03
N GLU A 169 13.54 -18.46 19.05
CA GLU A 169 14.40 -18.59 17.87
C GLU A 169 14.73 -20.06 17.54
N ASP A 170 14.75 -20.93 18.55
CA ASP A 170 15.10 -22.35 18.39
C ASP A 170 13.94 -23.12 17.74
N THR A 171 12.70 -22.87 18.18
CA THR A 171 11.50 -23.52 17.63
C THR A 171 10.85 -22.75 16.48
N ARG A 172 11.32 -21.53 16.21
CA ARG A 172 10.82 -20.60 15.18
C ARG A 172 9.33 -20.27 15.30
N ASN A 173 8.82 -20.18 16.52
CA ASN A 173 7.41 -19.91 16.80
C ASN A 173 7.23 -18.75 17.78
N TYR A 174 6.11 -18.04 17.64
CA TYR A 174 5.66 -17.09 18.64
C TYR A 174 5.16 -17.83 19.88
N LEU A 175 5.72 -17.49 21.04
CA LEU A 175 5.28 -17.94 22.35
C LEU A 175 4.09 -17.12 22.84
N THR A 176 4.04 -15.84 22.48
CA THR A 176 2.96 -14.91 22.82
C THR A 176 2.60 -14.03 21.63
N SER A 177 1.41 -13.45 21.69
CA SER A 177 0.97 -12.39 20.78
C SER A 177 0.66 -11.13 21.59
N VAL A 178 1.10 -9.99 21.08
CA VAL A 178 1.03 -8.69 21.72
C VAL A 178 0.24 -7.76 20.80
N PRO A 179 -0.99 -7.34 21.17
CA PRO A 179 -1.70 -6.33 20.42
C PRO A 179 -1.08 -4.94 20.63
N PHE A 180 -1.47 -4.00 19.79
CA PHE A 180 -1.21 -2.58 20.07
C PHE A 180 -1.98 -2.13 21.32
N ASP A 181 -1.36 -1.29 22.14
CA ASP A 181 -2.06 -0.65 23.26
C ASP A 181 -3.13 0.31 22.73
N ARG A 182 -2.79 1.04 21.67
CA ARG A 182 -3.63 2.07 21.09
C ARG A 182 -3.33 2.27 19.61
N ILE A 183 -4.40 2.40 18.83
CA ILE A 183 -4.37 2.89 17.44
C ILE A 183 -5.44 3.97 17.33
N VAL A 184 -5.02 5.21 17.07
CA VAL A 184 -5.91 6.37 16.94
C VAL A 184 -5.84 6.92 15.53
N THR A 185 -6.99 7.23 14.94
CA THR A 185 -7.04 7.96 13.68
C THR A 185 -6.93 9.45 13.99
N LEU A 186 -5.96 10.11 13.37
CA LEU A 186 -5.70 11.54 13.52
C LEU A 186 -6.59 12.36 12.56
N ARG A 187 -6.64 13.68 12.77
CA ARG A 187 -7.45 14.60 11.95
C ARG A 187 -7.06 14.61 10.47
N ASN A 188 -5.80 14.31 10.17
CA ASN A 188 -5.28 14.18 8.81
C ASN A 188 -5.46 12.76 8.24
N SER A 189 -6.33 11.93 8.82
CA SER A 189 -6.60 10.55 8.41
C SER A 189 -5.43 9.56 8.54
N THR A 190 -4.28 9.99 9.06
CA THR A 190 -3.16 9.10 9.42
C THR A 190 -3.37 8.48 10.81
N TYR A 191 -2.52 7.52 11.17
CA TYR A 191 -2.63 6.76 12.41
C TYR A 191 -1.51 7.10 13.38
N GLU A 192 -1.88 7.26 14.65
CA GLU A 192 -0.97 7.21 15.79
C GLU A 192 -1.08 5.84 16.46
N ILE A 193 0.07 5.22 16.73
CA ILE A 193 0.18 3.85 17.21
C ILE A 193 1.13 3.83 18.40
N THR A 194 0.69 3.22 19.50
CA THR A 194 1.54 2.98 20.69
C THR A 194 1.57 1.52 21.08
N LEU A 195 2.71 1.09 21.58
CA LEU A 195 2.94 -0.24 22.13
C LEU A 195 3.96 -0.14 23.26
N THR A 196 3.64 -0.73 24.40
CA THR A 196 4.44 -0.70 25.61
C THR A 196 4.40 -2.09 26.22
N ASN A 197 5.54 -2.76 26.25
CA ASN A 197 5.66 -4.09 26.83
C ASN A 197 6.77 -4.12 27.85
N ARG A 198 6.54 -4.89 28.91
CA ARG A 198 7.49 -5.15 29.98
C ARG A 198 7.62 -6.67 30.13
N TYR A 199 8.85 -7.17 30.06
CA TYR A 199 9.17 -8.59 30.21
C TYR A 199 10.12 -8.77 31.39
N VAL A 200 9.81 -9.70 32.29
CA VAL A 200 10.62 -10.02 33.47
C VAL A 200 11.27 -11.39 33.25
N ILE A 201 12.59 -11.53 33.42
CA ILE A 201 13.32 -12.76 33.07
C ILE A 201 12.77 -14.02 33.77
N ARG A 202 12.22 -13.86 34.97
CA ARG A 202 11.68 -14.96 35.78
C ARG A 202 10.54 -15.71 35.08
N ASP A 203 9.81 -15.04 34.20
CA ASP A 203 8.68 -15.62 33.47
C ASP A 203 9.14 -16.45 32.24
N TRP A 204 10.43 -16.41 31.92
CA TRP A 204 10.99 -16.96 30.68
C TRP A 204 12.15 -17.94 30.91
N THR A 205 12.36 -18.42 32.14
CA THR A 205 13.51 -19.28 32.51
C THR A 205 13.55 -20.62 31.76
N SER A 206 12.43 -21.05 31.18
CA SER A 206 12.35 -22.26 30.35
C SER A 206 12.90 -22.07 28.92
N TYR A 207 13.31 -20.85 28.55
CA TYR A 207 13.77 -20.52 27.22
C TYR A 207 15.14 -19.83 27.27
N THR A 208 16.06 -20.26 26.42
CA THR A 208 17.44 -19.74 26.37
C THR A 208 17.67 -18.74 25.24
N ASN A 209 16.79 -18.72 24.25
CA ASN A 209 16.96 -17.92 23.04
C ASN A 209 15.61 -17.35 22.57
N ILE A 210 15.23 -16.22 23.16
CA ILE A 210 13.99 -15.52 22.86
C ILE A 210 14.25 -14.08 22.43
N SER A 211 13.47 -13.64 21.48
CA SER A 211 13.46 -12.27 20.96
C SER A 211 12.06 -11.72 21.02
N PHE A 212 11.92 -10.44 21.31
CA PHE A 212 10.71 -9.71 20.91
C PHE A 212 10.79 -9.43 19.41
N LYS A 213 9.81 -9.94 18.66
CA LYS A 213 9.62 -9.62 17.25
C LYS A 213 8.32 -8.86 17.10
N CYS A 214 8.37 -7.74 16.41
CA CYS A 214 7.18 -6.96 16.12
C CYS A 214 7.29 -6.32 14.76
N PHE A 215 6.39 -6.72 13.86
CA PHE A 215 6.38 -6.24 12.49
C PHE A 215 4.99 -5.74 12.11
N PHE A 216 4.98 -4.53 11.56
CA PHE A 216 3.83 -3.87 10.97
C PHE A 216 3.83 -4.13 9.48
N VAL A 217 2.65 -4.42 8.95
CA VAL A 217 2.42 -4.67 7.53
C VAL A 217 1.20 -3.87 7.09
N ILE A 218 1.21 -3.44 5.83
CA ILE A 218 0.01 -2.93 5.16
C ILE A 218 -0.53 -4.05 4.29
N ASP A 219 -1.75 -4.50 4.59
CA ASP A 219 -2.38 -5.61 3.89
C ASP A 219 -2.44 -5.36 2.38
N GLY A 220 -2.12 -6.39 1.59
CA GLY A 220 -2.04 -6.29 0.13
C GLY A 220 -0.73 -5.72 -0.41
N THR A 221 0.27 -5.49 0.44
CA THR A 221 1.59 -4.98 0.04
C THR A 221 2.74 -5.81 0.63
N SER A 222 3.91 -5.64 0.05
CA SER A 222 5.20 -6.11 0.55
C SER A 222 5.81 -5.17 1.59
N TRP A 223 5.17 -4.04 1.90
CA TRP A 223 5.67 -3.10 2.90
C TRP A 223 5.68 -3.74 4.28
N ARG A 224 6.83 -3.64 4.96
CA ARG A 224 7.03 -4.15 6.31
C ARG A 224 8.02 -3.28 7.08
N ARG A 225 7.68 -2.96 8.32
CA ARG A 225 8.55 -2.26 9.29
C ARG A 225 8.44 -2.92 10.64
N GLY A 226 9.45 -2.76 11.49
CA GLY A 226 9.43 -3.40 12.80
C GLY A 226 10.82 -3.61 13.36
N ILE A 227 10.89 -4.37 14.45
CA ILE A 227 12.13 -4.71 15.12
C ILE A 227 12.20 -6.20 15.44
N THR A 228 13.43 -6.67 15.57
CA THR A 228 13.77 -7.89 16.30
C THR A 228 14.73 -7.48 17.40
N TYR A 229 14.34 -7.71 18.65
CA TYR A 229 15.11 -7.33 19.83
C TYR A 229 15.33 -8.56 20.70
N LYS A 230 16.59 -8.92 20.97
CA LYS A 230 16.92 -10.04 21.84
C LYS A 230 16.56 -9.67 23.28
N LEU A 231 15.72 -10.47 23.92
CA LEU A 231 15.33 -10.24 25.31
C LEU A 231 16.43 -10.71 26.27
N PHE A 232 16.56 -9.97 27.36
CA PHE A 232 17.42 -10.16 28.52
C PHE A 232 18.93 -10.12 28.23
N GLY A 233 19.30 -9.54 27.10
CA GLY A 233 20.69 -9.50 26.65
C GLY A 233 21.19 -10.87 26.18
N GLY A 234 22.00 -10.87 25.14
CA GLY A 234 22.84 -12.03 24.83
C GLY A 234 24.21 -11.82 25.45
N THR A 235 24.74 -12.84 26.11
CA THR A 235 26.20 -13.05 26.17
C THR A 235 26.78 -13.11 24.78
#